data_AF-A0A969XVQ3-F1
#
_entry.id   AF-A0A969XVQ3-F1
#
_cell.length_a   1.000
_cell.length_b   1.000
_cell.length_c   1.000
_cell.angle_alpha   90.00
_cell.angle_beta   90.00
_cell.angle_gamma   90.00
#
_symmetry.space_group_name_H-M   'P 1'
#
loop_
_entity.id
_entity.type
_entity.pdbx_description
1 polymer ?
#
loop_
_entity_poly.entity_id
_entity_poly.type
_entity_poly.pdbx_seq_one_letter_code
_entity_poly.pdbx_strand_id
1 'polypeptide(L)'
;MERVSARRRRVGIIIVLAALAGAGLTVAGLLVRGRVARASNPRVVIETSMGDMTVVLRADKAPQTVASFLQYVGEGFYDGLIFHRVIRDFVIQGGAVTPDLQERPTHGAIVNEARWHMPNRRGTVAMARGAGADTGTAGFYINLADNNDLDADPATGRAGYCVFGEVVDGYDVAERIGNVPTGPGGPMRADVPVEPVVIRRIRRIDGGPALPPRHELQRRDQSGGPDDDPYRHGQGPDHRRAAGRPDAQDRGELPAVR
;
A
#
# COMPACT_ATOMS: atom_id res chain seq x y z
N MET A 1 81.00 -60.55 -31.39
CA MET A 1 80.13 -61.16 -32.44
C MET A 1 79.11 -62.01 -31.71
N GLU A 2 77.81 -62.02 -31.92
CA GLU A 2 76.90 -61.33 -32.82
C GLU A 2 75.49 -61.70 -32.32
N ARG A 3 74.65 -60.68 -32.15
CA ARG A 3 73.17 -60.61 -32.15
C ARG A 3 72.29 -61.76 -31.58
N VAL A 4 71.46 -61.30 -30.61
CA VAL A 4 69.99 -61.41 -30.55
C VAL A 4 69.36 -62.76 -30.18
N SER A 5 68.67 -62.79 -29.03
CA SER A 5 67.32 -63.36 -28.91
C SER A 5 66.65 -62.94 -27.60
N ALA A 6 65.44 -62.41 -27.72
CA ALA A 6 64.62 -61.85 -26.65
C ALA A 6 64.04 -62.94 -25.72
N ARG A 7 64.01 -62.68 -24.41
CA ARG A 7 63.18 -63.46 -23.48
C ARG A 7 62.61 -62.59 -22.35
N ARG A 8 61.32 -62.30 -22.52
CA ARG A 8 60.22 -62.25 -21.52
C ARG A 8 60.45 -61.41 -20.25
N ARG A 9 59.82 -60.23 -20.23
CA ARG A 9 59.53 -59.48 -19.00
C ARG A 9 58.46 -60.21 -18.18
N ARG A 10 58.80 -60.40 -16.91
CA ARG A 10 57.93 -60.69 -15.75
C ARG A 10 56.93 -59.52 -15.62
N VAL A 11 55.68 -59.67 -15.19
CA VAL A 11 55.20 -60.12 -13.88
C VAL A 11 53.70 -60.39 -14.02
N GLY A 12 53.23 -61.51 -13.47
CA GLY A 12 51.81 -61.79 -13.28
C GLY A 12 51.37 -61.56 -11.83
N ILE A 13 50.11 -61.12 -11.72
CA ILE A 13 49.10 -61.47 -10.70
C ILE A 13 49.30 -60.87 -9.28
N ILE A 14 48.33 -60.05 -8.85
CA ILE A 14 47.36 -60.38 -7.79
C ILE A 14 46.11 -59.50 -8.01
N ILE A 15 44.99 -60.17 -8.30
CA ILE A 15 43.61 -59.66 -8.18
C ILE A 15 43.01 -60.42 -7.01
N VAL A 16 42.52 -59.73 -5.97
CA VAL A 16 41.41 -60.19 -5.09
C VAL A 16 40.58 -58.97 -4.66
N LEU A 17 39.26 -59.11 -4.81
CA LEU A 17 38.14 -58.17 -4.68
C LEU A 17 37.66 -57.94 -3.22
N ALA A 18 37.12 -56.74 -2.94
CA ALA A 18 35.98 -56.41 -2.05
C ALA A 18 36.06 -54.91 -1.66
N ALA A 19 35.03 -54.07 -1.53
CA ALA A 19 33.59 -54.12 -1.69
C ALA A 19 33.08 -52.66 -1.81
N LEU A 20 31.90 -52.47 -2.41
CA LEU A 20 31.17 -51.21 -2.58
C LEU A 20 30.81 -50.54 -1.25
N ALA A 21 31.07 -49.23 -1.08
CA ALA A 21 30.23 -48.32 -0.28
C ALA A 21 30.64 -46.84 -0.42
N GLY A 22 29.73 -46.01 -0.96
CA GLY A 22 29.50 -44.64 -0.51
C GLY A 22 30.48 -43.55 -0.95
N ALA A 23 30.21 -42.92 -2.10
CA ALA A 23 30.71 -41.57 -2.39
C ALA A 23 30.02 -40.55 -1.47
N GLY A 24 30.61 -40.27 -0.31
CA GLY A 24 30.19 -39.20 0.59
C GLY A 24 30.81 -37.87 0.18
N LEU A 25 30.23 -37.19 -0.82
CA LEU A 25 30.57 -35.81 -1.14
C LEU A 25 29.92 -34.90 -0.09
N THR A 26 30.64 -34.58 0.99
CA THR A 26 30.18 -33.59 1.98
C THR A 26 30.25 -32.19 1.36
N VAL A 27 29.17 -31.78 0.68
CA VAL A 27 28.93 -30.38 0.36
C VAL A 27 28.59 -29.67 1.67
N ALA A 28 29.56 -28.95 2.22
CA ALA A 28 29.31 -28.00 3.30
C ALA A 28 28.39 -26.90 2.76
N GLY A 29 27.08 -27.06 3.01
CA GLY A 29 26.07 -26.07 2.66
C GLY A 29 26.31 -24.78 3.45
N LEU A 30 26.87 -23.77 2.78
CA LEU A 30 26.92 -22.42 3.29
C LEU A 30 25.48 -21.88 3.34
N LEU A 31 24.80 -22.07 4.46
CA LEU A 31 23.52 -21.44 4.75
C LEU A 31 23.77 -19.94 4.99
N VAL A 32 23.81 -19.16 3.91
CA VAL A 32 23.60 -17.71 4.00
C VAL A 32 22.12 -17.51 4.37
N ARG A 33 21.82 -17.48 5.67
CA ARG A 33 20.57 -16.91 6.17
C ARG A 33 20.62 -15.42 5.86
N GLY A 34 20.22 -15.04 4.66
CA GLY A 34 19.94 -13.66 4.33
C GLY A 34 18.91 -13.16 5.33
N ARG A 35 19.32 -12.27 6.25
CA ARG A 35 18.36 -11.45 6.97
C ARG A 35 17.67 -10.61 5.92
N VAL A 36 16.47 -10.99 5.52
CA VAL A 36 15.56 -10.09 4.83
C VAL A 36 15.31 -8.98 5.85
N ALA A 37 16.01 -7.85 5.71
CA ALA A 37 15.64 -6.64 6.42
C ALA A 37 14.18 -6.39 6.02
N ARG A 38 13.26 -6.52 6.99
CA ARG A 38 11.87 -6.11 6.79
C ARG A 38 11.95 -4.62 6.53
N ALA A 39 11.80 -4.22 5.26
CA ALA A 39 11.76 -2.82 4.90
C ALA A 39 10.68 -2.18 5.76
N SER A 40 11.06 -1.16 6.53
CA SER A 40 10.12 -0.36 7.29
C SER A 40 9.14 0.31 6.33
N ASN A 41 7.90 0.41 6.77
CA ASN A 41 6.83 1.06 6.02
C ASN A 41 7.23 2.50 5.65
N PRO A 42 7.10 2.91 4.37
CA PRO A 42 7.48 4.25 3.95
C PRO A 42 6.67 5.34 4.68
N ARG A 43 7.25 6.52 4.81
CA ARG A 43 6.58 7.70 5.38
C ARG A 43 6.56 8.84 4.38
N VAL A 44 5.49 9.60 4.39
CA VAL A 44 5.35 10.83 3.62
C VAL A 44 4.87 11.97 4.51
N VAL A 45 5.20 13.20 4.13
CA VAL A 45 4.55 14.40 4.64
C VAL A 45 3.67 14.95 3.52
N ILE A 46 2.42 15.24 3.86
CA ILE A 46 1.46 15.99 3.04
C ILE A 46 1.47 17.43 3.56
N GLU A 47 2.11 18.33 2.82
CA GLU A 47 2.20 19.75 3.14
C GLU A 47 1.00 20.46 2.50
N THR A 48 0.16 21.12 3.30
CA THR A 48 -1.06 21.79 2.80
C THR A 48 -1.05 23.29 3.08
N SER A 49 -2.01 24.03 2.51
CA SER A 49 -2.27 25.43 2.87
C SER A 49 -2.70 25.61 4.33
N MET A 50 -3.16 24.53 4.99
CA MET A 50 -3.67 24.56 6.37
C MET A 50 -2.72 23.94 7.40
N GLY A 51 -1.60 23.35 6.99
CA GLY A 51 -0.64 22.67 7.87
C GLY A 51 -0.16 21.34 7.26
N ASP A 52 0.69 20.63 8.01
CA ASP A 52 1.34 19.42 7.53
C ASP A 52 0.77 18.18 8.23
N MET A 53 0.71 17.07 7.49
CA MET A 53 0.31 15.75 8.01
C MET A 53 1.39 14.72 7.69
N THR A 54 1.82 13.93 8.66
CA THR A 54 2.72 12.80 8.41
C THR A 54 1.92 11.51 8.31
N VAL A 55 2.13 10.76 7.22
CA VAL A 55 1.46 9.48 6.95
C VAL A 55 2.49 8.35 6.93
N VAL A 56 2.21 7.25 7.65
CA VAL A 56 2.90 5.96 7.48
C VAL A 56 2.11 5.14 6.45
N LEU A 57 2.79 4.68 5.39
CA LEU A 57 2.20 3.89 4.31
C LEU A 57 2.36 2.39 4.58
N ARG A 58 1.28 1.62 4.45
CA ARG A 58 1.21 0.17 4.71
C ARG A 58 1.67 -0.65 3.51
N ALA A 59 2.93 -0.49 3.10
CA ALA A 59 3.52 -1.28 2.01
C ALA A 59 3.51 -2.79 2.30
N ASP A 60 3.49 -3.15 3.59
CA ASP A 60 3.34 -4.52 4.07
C ASP A 60 1.96 -5.14 3.80
N LYS A 61 0.94 -4.33 3.53
CA LYS A 61 -0.45 -4.80 3.34
C LYS A 61 -1.07 -4.43 1.99
N ALA A 62 -0.71 -3.27 1.45
CA ALA A 62 -1.19 -2.71 0.19
C ALA A 62 0.01 -2.31 -0.72
N PRO A 63 0.88 -3.27 -1.10
CA PRO A 63 2.12 -2.97 -1.80
C PRO A 63 1.91 -2.29 -3.16
N GLN A 64 0.88 -2.66 -3.93
CA GLN A 64 0.63 -2.04 -5.25
C GLN A 64 0.09 -0.63 -5.11
N THR A 65 -0.80 -0.42 -4.14
CA THR A 65 -1.40 0.88 -3.82
C THR A 65 -0.32 1.85 -3.33
N VAL A 66 0.53 1.41 -2.40
CA VAL A 66 1.64 2.23 -1.90
C VAL A 66 2.67 2.52 -2.98
N ALA A 67 3.01 1.55 -3.83
CA ALA A 67 3.93 1.79 -4.95
C ALA A 67 3.37 2.81 -5.94
N SER A 68 2.08 2.72 -6.28
CA SER A 68 1.39 3.69 -7.15
C SER A 68 1.38 5.09 -6.54
N PHE A 69 0.98 5.21 -5.27
CA PHE A 69 0.96 6.48 -4.55
C PHE A 69 2.35 7.11 -4.50
N LEU A 70 3.39 6.33 -4.16
CA LEU A 70 4.76 6.83 -4.11
C LEU A 70 5.33 7.19 -5.48
N GLN A 71 4.87 6.57 -6.57
CA GLN A 71 5.21 6.99 -7.92
C GLN A 71 4.69 8.41 -8.18
N TYR A 72 3.41 8.68 -7.93
CA TYR A 72 2.84 10.03 -8.05
C TYR A 72 3.55 11.05 -7.15
N VAL A 73 3.91 10.67 -5.92
CA VAL A 73 4.73 11.51 -5.02
C VAL A 73 6.09 11.84 -5.64
N GLY A 74 6.78 10.84 -6.19
CA GLY A 74 8.10 11.03 -6.82
C GLY A 74 8.08 11.90 -8.07
N GLU A 75 6.94 11.92 -8.78
CA GLU A 75 6.69 12.74 -9.96
C GLU A 75 6.25 14.18 -9.63
N GLY A 76 6.03 14.51 -8.35
CA GLY A 76 5.45 15.80 -7.94
C GLY A 76 3.98 15.95 -8.38
N PHE A 77 3.30 14.84 -8.66
CA PHE A 77 1.95 14.85 -9.22
C PHE A 77 0.92 15.55 -8.32
N TYR A 78 1.12 15.53 -7.01
CA TYR A 78 0.18 16.12 -6.06
C TYR A 78 0.35 17.63 -5.87
N ASP A 79 1.45 18.19 -6.38
CA ASP A 79 1.80 19.59 -6.14
C ASP A 79 0.76 20.52 -6.81
N GLY A 80 0.18 21.39 -6.00
CA GLY A 80 -0.88 22.32 -6.41
C GLY A 80 -2.26 21.70 -6.60
N LEU A 81 -2.45 20.40 -6.35
CA LEU A 81 -3.79 19.80 -6.30
C LEU A 81 -4.53 20.20 -5.02
N ILE A 82 -5.83 19.94 -4.96
CA ILE A 82 -6.65 20.31 -3.80
C ILE A 82 -7.35 19.11 -3.16
N PHE A 83 -7.75 19.29 -1.90
CA PHE A 83 -8.86 18.53 -1.33
C PHE A 83 -10.16 19.07 -1.91
N HIS A 84 -10.65 18.45 -2.99
CA HIS A 84 -11.80 18.93 -3.77
C HIS A 84 -13.13 18.48 -3.19
N ARG A 85 -13.13 17.52 -2.25
CA ARG A 85 -14.34 17.06 -1.57
C ARG A 85 -14.09 16.88 -0.07
N VAL A 86 -14.86 17.59 0.74
CA VAL A 86 -14.74 17.63 2.20
C VAL A 86 -16.11 17.38 2.81
N ILE A 87 -16.24 16.30 3.57
CA ILE A 87 -17.48 15.95 4.28
C ILE A 87 -17.15 15.77 5.75
N ARG A 88 -17.71 16.65 6.57
CA ARG A 88 -17.58 16.63 8.04
C ARG A 88 -17.96 15.26 8.60
N ASP A 89 -17.16 14.77 9.55
CA ASP A 89 -17.34 13.47 10.21
C ASP A 89 -17.38 12.28 9.25
N PHE A 90 -16.78 12.42 8.06
CA PHE A 90 -16.67 11.35 7.08
C PHE A 90 -15.27 11.28 6.49
N VAL A 91 -14.95 12.11 5.48
CA VAL A 91 -13.65 12.07 4.79
C VAL A 91 -13.24 13.45 4.25
N ILE A 92 -11.93 13.63 4.06
CA ILE A 92 -11.37 14.64 3.16
C ILE A 92 -10.71 13.94 1.98
N GLN A 93 -11.14 14.26 0.76
CA GLN A 93 -10.72 13.60 -0.47
C GLN A 93 -9.98 14.59 -1.38
N GLY A 94 -8.83 14.16 -1.91
CA GLY A 94 -7.93 14.99 -2.70
C GLY A 94 -7.05 14.20 -3.65
N GLY A 95 -6.10 14.90 -4.26
CA GLY A 95 -5.04 14.27 -5.07
C GLY A 95 -5.42 13.91 -6.50
N ALA A 96 -6.49 14.50 -7.05
CA ALA A 96 -6.88 14.30 -8.46
C ALA A 96 -7.26 15.60 -9.19
N VAL A 97 -7.62 16.66 -8.47
CA VAL A 97 -8.29 17.85 -9.02
C VAL A 97 -7.49 19.11 -8.70
N THR A 98 -7.37 20.01 -9.68
CA THR A 98 -6.71 21.32 -9.58
C THR A 98 -7.64 22.39 -8.95
N PRO A 99 -7.14 23.58 -8.58
CA PRO A 99 -7.97 24.64 -8.01
C PRO A 99 -9.09 25.14 -8.92
N ASP A 100 -8.93 25.03 -10.24
CA ASP A 100 -9.93 25.31 -11.28
C ASP A 100 -10.90 24.13 -11.53
N LEU A 101 -10.90 23.14 -10.62
CA LEU A 101 -11.80 21.99 -10.60
C LEU A 101 -11.69 21.11 -11.86
N GLN A 102 -10.48 21.02 -12.42
CA GLN A 102 -10.16 20.13 -13.53
C GLN A 102 -9.43 18.89 -13.02
N GLU A 103 -9.74 17.73 -13.59
CA GLU A 103 -8.99 16.52 -13.29
C GLU A 103 -7.60 16.58 -13.91
N ARG A 104 -6.58 16.21 -13.14
CA ARG A 104 -5.23 16.04 -13.65
C ARG A 104 -5.11 14.65 -14.28
N PRO A 105 -4.61 14.52 -15.53
CA PRO A 105 -4.46 13.22 -16.18
C PRO A 105 -3.62 12.25 -15.35
N THR A 106 -4.11 11.02 -15.17
CA THR A 106 -3.49 10.02 -14.28
C THR A 106 -2.84 8.86 -15.07
N HIS A 107 -2.02 8.07 -14.39
CA HIS A 107 -1.63 6.73 -14.86
C HIS A 107 -2.84 5.78 -14.85
N GLY A 108 -2.66 4.60 -15.45
CA GLY A 108 -3.69 3.57 -15.48
C GLY A 108 -4.13 3.11 -14.08
N ALA A 109 -5.38 2.66 -13.98
CA ALA A 109 -5.95 2.18 -12.72
C ALA A 109 -5.20 0.97 -12.16
N ILE A 110 -5.25 0.83 -10.83
CA ILE A 110 -4.65 -0.27 -10.08
C ILE A 110 -5.70 -1.25 -9.55
N VAL A 111 -5.26 -2.48 -9.29
CA VAL A 111 -6.08 -3.50 -8.61
C VAL A 111 -6.39 -3.05 -7.19
N ASN A 112 -7.62 -3.25 -6.76
CA ASN A 112 -8.06 -2.94 -5.42
C ASN A 112 -7.48 -3.94 -4.40
N GLU A 113 -6.66 -3.44 -3.48
CA GLU A 113 -6.07 -4.23 -2.39
C GLU A 113 -6.86 -4.11 -1.08
N ALA A 114 -8.14 -3.70 -1.12
CA ALA A 114 -8.99 -3.62 0.06
C ALA A 114 -9.16 -4.98 0.75
N ARG A 115 -9.06 -4.98 2.09
CA ARG A 115 -9.15 -6.19 2.93
C ARG A 115 -10.11 -5.93 4.08
N TRP A 116 -10.95 -6.91 4.40
CA TRP A 116 -11.95 -6.82 5.48
C TRP A 116 -11.32 -6.57 6.86
N HIS A 117 -10.07 -7.01 7.07
CA HIS A 117 -9.33 -6.81 8.31
C HIS A 117 -8.45 -5.54 8.28
N MET A 118 -8.67 -4.63 7.33
CA MET A 118 -8.06 -3.30 7.25
C MET A 118 -9.15 -2.22 7.10
N PRO A 119 -9.88 -1.95 8.20
CA PRO A 119 -11.05 -1.09 8.15
C PRO A 119 -10.68 0.38 7.96
N ASN A 120 -11.59 1.12 7.32
CA ASN A 120 -11.57 2.57 7.10
C ASN A 120 -11.90 3.32 8.40
N ARG A 121 -11.03 3.15 9.39
CA ARG A 121 -11.12 3.83 10.68
C ARG A 121 -10.65 5.27 10.59
N ARG A 122 -11.07 6.07 11.56
CA ARG A 122 -10.56 7.42 11.79
C ARG A 122 -9.02 7.45 11.72
N GLY A 123 -8.45 8.38 10.96
CA GLY A 123 -6.99 8.51 10.80
C GLY A 123 -6.39 7.72 9.64
N THR A 124 -7.12 6.75 9.07
CA THR A 124 -6.59 5.96 7.95
C THR A 124 -6.67 6.73 6.62
N VAL A 125 -5.75 6.41 5.72
CA VAL A 125 -5.67 6.93 4.35
C VAL A 125 -6.03 5.80 3.39
N ALA A 126 -6.99 6.05 2.50
CA ALA A 126 -7.49 5.04 1.57
C ALA A 126 -7.58 5.58 0.13
N MET A 127 -7.48 4.65 -0.83
CA MET A 127 -7.52 4.94 -2.26
C MET A 127 -8.95 5.27 -2.69
N ALA A 128 -9.14 6.43 -3.31
CA ALA A 128 -10.40 6.76 -3.97
C ALA A 128 -10.49 6.01 -5.31
N ARG A 129 -11.71 5.66 -5.71
CA ARG A 129 -11.98 4.95 -6.96
C ARG A 129 -13.35 5.33 -7.50
N GLY A 130 -13.58 5.07 -8.79
CA GLY A 130 -14.91 5.12 -9.37
C GLY A 130 -15.74 3.88 -9.01
N ALA A 131 -16.82 3.66 -9.76
CA ALA A 131 -17.79 2.60 -9.47
C ALA A 131 -17.20 1.18 -9.45
N GLY A 132 -16.26 0.88 -10.36
CA GLY A 132 -15.61 -0.44 -10.41
C GLY A 132 -14.55 -0.61 -9.32
N ALA A 133 -14.33 -1.85 -8.86
CA ALA A 133 -13.33 -2.16 -7.83
C ALA A 133 -11.93 -1.69 -8.23
N ASP A 134 -11.47 -2.07 -9.43
CA ASP A 134 -10.11 -1.81 -9.92
C ASP A 134 -10.03 -0.51 -10.74
N THR A 135 -10.60 0.58 -10.20
CA THR A 135 -10.66 1.89 -10.90
C THR A 135 -9.91 3.01 -10.18
N GLY A 136 -9.21 2.69 -9.08
CA GLY A 136 -8.40 3.67 -8.35
C GLY A 136 -7.17 4.08 -9.15
N THR A 137 -6.87 5.38 -9.19
CA THR A 137 -5.70 5.95 -9.87
C THR A 137 -4.80 6.72 -8.90
N ALA A 138 -4.97 8.04 -8.79
CA ALA A 138 -4.14 8.93 -7.96
C ALA A 138 -4.87 9.46 -6.71
N GLY A 139 -6.20 9.56 -6.78
CA GLY A 139 -7.02 10.17 -5.74
C GLY A 139 -7.01 9.35 -4.45
N PHE A 140 -6.96 10.04 -3.31
CA PHE A 140 -7.01 9.43 -1.99
C PHE A 140 -7.94 10.21 -1.07
N TYR A 141 -8.30 9.59 0.05
CA TYR A 141 -9.00 10.29 1.13
C TYR A 141 -8.45 9.91 2.51
N ILE A 142 -8.66 10.81 3.47
CA ILE A 142 -8.34 10.61 4.89
C ILE A 142 -9.66 10.50 5.65
N ASN A 143 -9.80 9.44 6.45
CA ASN A 143 -11.00 9.17 7.25
C ASN A 143 -11.07 10.09 8.49
N LEU A 144 -12.17 10.84 8.62
CA LEU A 144 -12.48 11.71 9.77
C LEU A 144 -13.27 11.00 10.89
N ALA A 145 -13.85 9.84 10.56
CA ALA A 145 -14.60 8.97 11.45
C ALA A 145 -14.36 7.50 11.07
N ASP A 146 -14.92 6.58 11.85
CA ASP A 146 -14.96 5.16 11.51
C ASP A 146 -16.04 4.91 10.45
N ASN A 147 -15.60 4.62 9.23
CA ASN A 147 -16.42 4.53 8.03
C ASN A 147 -16.57 3.08 7.57
N ASN A 148 -17.11 2.23 8.44
CA ASN A 148 -17.22 0.78 8.21
C ASN A 148 -18.01 0.43 6.92
N ASP A 149 -18.86 1.33 6.41
CA ASP A 149 -19.57 1.13 5.15
C ASP A 149 -18.64 1.12 3.92
N LEU A 150 -17.42 1.67 4.05
CA LEU A 150 -16.37 1.67 3.03
C LEU A 150 -15.50 0.41 3.07
N ASP A 151 -15.68 -0.45 4.06
CA ASP A 151 -14.85 -1.65 4.22
C ASP A 151 -15.18 -2.72 3.19
N ALA A 152 -14.17 -3.54 2.87
CA ALA A 152 -14.41 -4.74 2.09
C ALA A 152 -15.18 -5.75 2.95
N ASP A 153 -16.22 -6.34 2.38
CA ASP A 153 -17.06 -7.30 3.07
C ASP A 153 -17.27 -8.56 2.20
N PRO A 154 -16.53 -9.64 2.50
CA PRO A 154 -16.65 -10.91 1.79
C PRO A 154 -18.05 -11.53 1.89
N ALA A 155 -18.79 -11.25 2.97
CA ALA A 155 -20.13 -11.81 3.15
C ALA A 155 -21.15 -11.18 2.19
N THR A 156 -20.97 -9.91 1.84
CA THR A 156 -21.84 -9.20 0.89
C THR A 156 -21.23 -9.04 -0.50
N GLY A 157 -19.98 -9.46 -0.70
CA GLY A 157 -19.24 -9.25 -1.95
C GLY A 157 -18.83 -7.79 -2.17
N ARG A 158 -18.90 -6.94 -1.14
CA ARG A 158 -18.51 -5.53 -1.24
C ARG A 158 -17.01 -5.43 -1.41
N ALA A 159 -16.57 -4.84 -2.52
CA ALA A 159 -15.15 -4.66 -2.81
C ALA A 159 -14.44 -3.70 -1.84
N GLY A 160 -15.18 -2.78 -1.21
CA GLY A 160 -14.63 -1.79 -0.28
C GLY A 160 -13.65 -0.81 -0.93
N TYR A 161 -12.88 -0.13 -0.08
CA TYR A 161 -11.84 0.81 -0.45
C TYR A 161 -10.53 0.47 0.27
N CYS A 162 -9.42 0.47 -0.46
CA CYS A 162 -8.13 0.04 0.04
C CYS A 162 -7.51 1.07 0.99
N VAL A 163 -7.49 0.75 2.28
CA VAL A 163 -6.65 1.46 3.26
C VAL A 163 -5.19 1.12 2.99
N PHE A 164 -4.38 2.14 2.72
CA PHE A 164 -2.96 1.99 2.40
C PHE A 164 -2.04 2.85 3.27
N GLY A 165 -2.56 3.59 4.23
CA GLY A 165 -1.77 4.37 5.17
C GLY A 165 -2.54 4.86 6.39
N GLU A 166 -1.85 5.56 7.27
CA GLU A 166 -2.41 6.15 8.49
C GLU A 166 -1.68 7.45 8.82
N VAL A 167 -2.45 8.48 9.18
CA VAL A 167 -1.92 9.75 9.68
C VAL A 167 -1.39 9.54 11.10
N VAL A 168 -0.07 9.70 11.28
CA VAL A 168 0.62 9.51 12.56
C VAL A 168 1.02 10.82 13.24
N ASP A 169 0.91 11.93 12.53
CA ASP A 169 1.12 13.29 13.05
C ASP A 169 0.31 14.30 12.21
N GLY A 170 -0.16 15.38 12.83
CA GLY A 170 -0.97 16.42 12.18
C GLY A 170 -2.42 16.04 11.90
N TYR A 171 -3.00 15.06 12.59
CA TYR A 171 -4.40 14.67 12.36
C TYR A 171 -5.40 15.82 12.66
N ASP A 172 -5.07 16.72 13.59
CA ASP A 172 -5.82 17.95 13.85
C ASP A 172 -5.90 18.86 12.62
N VAL A 173 -4.91 18.83 11.72
CA VAL A 173 -4.96 19.50 10.43
C VAL A 173 -6.04 18.88 9.54
N ALA A 174 -6.12 17.55 9.48
CA ALA A 174 -7.18 16.86 8.74
C ALA A 174 -8.57 17.22 9.28
N GLU A 175 -8.73 17.30 10.60
CA GLU A 175 -9.99 17.73 11.23
C GLU A 175 -10.32 19.18 10.89
N ARG A 176 -9.35 20.09 10.92
CA ARG A 176 -9.55 21.49 10.52
C ARG A 176 -9.98 21.61 9.07
N ILE A 177 -9.37 20.85 8.16
CA ILE A 177 -9.79 20.76 6.75
C ILE A 177 -11.22 20.22 6.68
N GLY A 178 -11.54 19.17 7.45
CA GLY A 178 -12.88 18.59 7.57
C GLY A 178 -14.00 19.55 7.98
N ASN A 179 -13.63 20.69 8.57
CA ASN A 179 -14.56 21.66 9.14
C ASN A 179 -14.70 22.95 8.33
N VAL A 180 -14.00 23.09 7.19
CA VAL A 180 -14.10 24.28 6.35
C VAL A 180 -15.50 24.40 5.72
N PRO A 181 -15.97 25.63 5.40
CA PRO A 181 -17.20 25.81 4.64
C PRO A 181 -17.11 25.15 3.26
N THR A 182 -18.16 24.45 2.86
CA THR A 182 -18.27 23.81 1.56
C THR A 182 -19.53 24.23 0.80
N GLY A 183 -19.52 24.04 -0.52
CA GLY A 183 -20.63 24.34 -1.40
C GLY A 183 -20.53 23.56 -2.73
N PRO A 184 -21.41 23.87 -3.71
CA PRO A 184 -21.24 23.38 -5.07
C PRO A 184 -19.99 23.97 -5.73
N GLY A 185 -19.39 23.24 -6.68
CA GLY A 185 -18.24 23.72 -7.44
C GLY A 185 -18.00 22.90 -8.70
N GLY A 186 -17.91 23.56 -9.85
CA GLY A 186 -17.72 22.91 -11.14
C GLY A 186 -18.78 21.82 -11.38
N PRO A 187 -18.39 20.57 -11.68
CA PRO A 187 -19.33 19.45 -11.86
C PRO A 187 -19.86 18.85 -10.55
N MET A 188 -19.33 19.24 -9.39
CA MET A 188 -19.72 18.70 -8.08
C MET A 188 -20.88 19.49 -7.49
N ARG A 189 -21.94 18.78 -7.08
CA ARG A 189 -23.18 19.37 -6.55
C ARG A 189 -23.04 19.97 -5.14
N ALA A 190 -22.05 19.51 -4.37
CA ALA A 190 -21.80 19.93 -2.99
C ALA A 190 -20.37 19.54 -2.58
N ASP A 191 -20.03 19.84 -1.32
CA ASP A 191 -18.84 19.37 -0.61
C ASP A 191 -17.49 19.90 -1.11
N VAL A 192 -17.48 20.85 -2.05
CA VAL A 192 -16.26 21.53 -2.49
C VAL A 192 -15.92 22.64 -1.49
N PRO A 193 -14.70 22.71 -0.92
CA PRO A 193 -14.29 23.83 -0.08
C PRO A 193 -14.48 25.17 -0.78
N VAL A 194 -15.09 26.13 -0.08
CA VAL A 194 -15.30 27.50 -0.60
C VAL A 194 -13.96 28.18 -0.88
N GLU A 195 -13.01 28.03 0.05
CA GLU A 195 -11.60 28.38 -0.17
C GLU A 195 -10.83 27.08 -0.43
N PRO A 196 -10.13 26.95 -1.57
CA PRO A 196 -9.40 25.73 -1.90
C PRO A 196 -8.34 25.36 -0.85
N VAL A 197 -8.40 24.13 -0.34
CA VAL A 197 -7.34 23.57 0.50
C VAL A 197 -6.31 22.90 -0.39
N VAL A 198 -5.21 23.61 -0.63
CA VAL A 198 -4.15 23.22 -1.58
C VAL A 198 -3.17 22.26 -0.91
N ILE A 199 -2.88 21.15 -1.58
CA ILE A 199 -1.72 20.30 -1.34
C ILE A 199 -0.52 21.00 -1.98
N ARG A 200 0.32 21.62 -1.15
CA ARG A 200 1.52 22.31 -1.60
C ARG A 200 2.53 21.31 -2.16
N ARG A 201 2.71 20.20 -1.42
CA ARG A 201 3.61 19.12 -1.79
C ARG A 201 3.28 17.86 -1.03
N ILE A 202 3.53 16.70 -1.65
CA ILE A 202 3.72 15.45 -0.91
C ILE A 202 5.15 14.99 -1.13
N ARG A 203 5.86 14.62 -0.05
CA ARG A 203 7.23 14.12 -0.16
C ARG A 203 7.48 12.96 0.79
N ARG A 204 8.31 12.02 0.34
CA ARG A 204 8.85 10.97 1.21
C ARG A 204 9.75 11.59 2.28
N ILE A 205 9.69 11.06 3.50
CA ILE A 205 10.63 11.38 4.58
C ILE A 205 11.36 10.10 5.00
N ASP A 206 12.66 10.22 5.28
CA ASP A 206 13.53 9.07 5.47
C ASP A 206 13.16 8.24 6.71
N GLY A 207 13.19 6.93 6.50
CA GLY A 207 12.82 5.90 7.48
C GLY A 207 12.66 4.47 6.93
N GLY A 208 12.90 4.19 5.64
CA GLY A 208 12.92 2.81 5.09
C GLY A 208 13.45 2.73 3.65
N PRO A 209 13.99 1.57 3.20
CA PRO A 209 14.69 1.44 1.92
C PRO A 209 13.78 1.59 0.69
N ALA A 210 14.38 1.85 -0.47
CA ALA A 210 13.69 1.96 -1.75
C ALA A 210 12.91 0.67 -2.09
N LEU A 211 11.70 0.81 -2.64
CA LEU A 211 10.90 -0.31 -3.13
C LEU A 211 11.64 -0.98 -4.30
N PRO A 212 11.70 -2.33 -4.37
CA PRO A 212 12.18 -3.01 -5.56
C PRO A 212 11.21 -2.81 -6.74
N PRO A 213 11.66 -2.97 -7.99
CA PRO A 213 10.84 -2.74 -9.17
C PRO A 213 9.62 -3.68 -9.25
N ARG A 214 8.55 -3.22 -9.93
CA ARG A 214 7.20 -3.84 -10.04
C ARG A 214 7.18 -5.35 -10.36
N HIS A 215 8.21 -5.89 -11.01
CA HIS A 215 8.29 -7.29 -11.42
C HIS A 215 8.67 -8.27 -10.29
N GLU A 216 9.18 -7.77 -9.15
CA GLU A 216 9.57 -8.62 -8.01
C GLU A 216 8.46 -8.83 -6.97
N LEU A 217 7.40 -8.01 -7.00
CA LEU A 217 6.28 -8.07 -6.04
C LEU A 217 5.30 -9.22 -6.33
N GLN A 218 5.19 -9.66 -7.60
CA GLN A 218 4.24 -10.70 -8.02
C GLN A 218 4.60 -12.13 -7.55
N ARG A 219 5.81 -12.35 -7.03
CA ARG A 219 6.28 -13.70 -6.61
C ARG A 219 6.09 -13.99 -5.12
N ARG A 220 5.73 -13.00 -4.29
CA ARG A 220 5.72 -13.12 -2.81
C ARG A 220 4.36 -13.45 -2.19
N ASP A 221 3.30 -13.51 -2.99
CA ASP A 221 1.89 -13.63 -2.55
C ASP A 221 1.52 -14.96 -1.87
N GLN A 222 2.40 -15.97 -1.84
CA GLN A 222 2.01 -17.34 -1.48
C GLN A 222 2.31 -17.80 -0.03
N SER A 223 2.75 -16.95 0.91
CA SER A 223 3.37 -17.49 2.16
C SER A 223 3.18 -16.78 3.53
N GLY A 224 2.24 -15.84 3.75
CA GLY A 224 2.12 -15.13 5.05
C GLY A 224 0.79 -15.28 5.79
N GLY A 225 0.80 -15.79 7.04
CA GLY A 225 -0.35 -15.95 7.95
C GLY A 225 -0.67 -14.75 8.88
N PRO A 226 -1.73 -14.84 9.73
CA PRO A 226 -2.51 -13.66 10.15
C PRO A 226 -2.08 -12.87 11.42
N ASP A 227 -1.19 -13.38 12.28
CA ASP A 227 -1.21 -12.97 13.71
C ASP A 227 -0.16 -11.95 14.20
N ASP A 228 0.67 -11.34 13.34
CA ASP A 228 1.75 -10.43 13.78
C ASP A 228 1.48 -8.93 13.51
N ASP A 229 0.50 -8.31 14.18
CA ASP A 229 0.30 -6.83 14.16
C ASP A 229 0.62 -6.16 15.52
N PRO A 230 1.74 -5.44 15.65
CA PRO A 230 2.15 -4.75 16.88
C PRO A 230 1.46 -3.40 17.15
N TYR A 231 0.51 -2.92 16.32
CA TYR A 231 -0.11 -1.59 16.45
C TYR A 231 -1.59 -1.60 16.89
N ARG A 232 -2.03 -2.67 17.56
CA ARG A 232 -3.38 -2.77 18.13
C ARG A 232 -3.54 -1.82 19.33
N HIS A 233 -3.97 -0.58 19.09
CA HIS A 233 -4.43 0.29 20.17
C HIS A 233 -5.80 -0.17 20.69
N GLY A 234 -5.92 -0.20 22.02
CA GLY A 234 -6.99 -0.86 22.77
C GLY A 234 -8.38 -0.27 22.56
N GLN A 235 -9.38 -1.15 22.58
CA GLN A 235 -10.79 -0.81 22.54
C GLN A 235 -11.23 -0.18 23.88
N GLY A 236 -11.70 1.06 23.84
CA GLY A 236 -12.52 1.67 24.90
C GLY A 236 -14.02 1.47 24.61
N PRO A 237 -14.91 1.59 25.62
CA PRO A 237 -16.23 1.00 25.57
C PRO A 237 -17.25 1.76 24.70
N ASP A 238 -18.18 0.96 24.20
CA ASP A 238 -19.25 1.20 23.25
C ASP A 238 -20.24 2.31 23.70
N HIS A 239 -20.34 3.40 22.91
CA HIS A 239 -21.38 4.42 23.06
C HIS A 239 -22.32 4.40 21.85
N ARG A 240 -23.25 3.43 21.85
CA ARG A 240 -24.48 3.55 21.06
C ARG A 240 -25.49 4.43 21.80
N ARG A 241 -25.87 5.57 21.21
CA ARG A 241 -27.26 5.91 20.85
C ARG A 241 -27.43 7.34 20.30
N ALA A 242 -28.32 7.41 19.31
CA ALA A 242 -29.19 8.52 18.90
C ALA A 242 -28.62 9.64 18.02
N ALA A 243 -28.90 9.55 16.71
CA ALA A 243 -29.80 10.45 15.98
C ALA A 243 -30.01 9.90 14.56
N GLY A 244 -31.21 10.02 14.00
CA GLY A 244 -31.59 9.47 12.70
C GLY A 244 -30.60 9.87 11.60
N ARG A 245 -29.93 8.88 11.02
CA ARG A 245 -29.03 9.04 9.89
C ARG A 245 -29.83 8.81 8.59
N PRO A 246 -29.77 9.73 7.62
CA PRO A 246 -30.26 9.42 6.27
C PRO A 246 -29.42 8.28 5.65
N ASP A 247 -30.07 7.48 4.80
CA ASP A 247 -29.57 6.20 4.29
C ASP A 247 -28.18 6.31 3.63
N ALA A 248 -27.31 5.34 3.96
CA ALA A 248 -25.92 5.24 3.50
C ALA A 248 -25.78 5.04 1.97
N GLN A 249 -26.86 4.71 1.26
CA GLN A 249 -26.86 4.57 -0.20
C GLN A 249 -26.59 5.90 -0.93
N ASP A 250 -26.83 7.05 -0.29
CA ASP A 250 -26.51 8.36 -0.85
C ASP A 250 -25.06 8.82 -0.55
N ARG A 251 -24.32 8.06 0.28
CA ARG A 251 -22.94 8.38 0.71
C ARG A 251 -21.88 7.43 0.15
N GLY A 252 -22.28 6.26 -0.34
CA GLY A 252 -21.38 5.12 -0.62
C GLY A 252 -20.71 5.11 -1.98
N GLU A 253 -21.20 5.90 -2.95
CA GLU A 253 -20.47 6.13 -4.19
C GLU A 253 -19.69 7.44 -4.06
N LEU A 254 -18.37 7.34 -4.12
CA LEU A 254 -17.51 8.48 -4.44
C LEU A 254 -17.58 8.60 -5.96
N PRO A 255 -18.45 9.45 -6.56
CA PRO A 255 -18.41 9.61 -7.99
C PRO A 255 -17.02 10.15 -8.36
N ALA A 256 -16.30 9.42 -9.20
CA ALA A 256 -15.32 10.07 -10.06
C ALA A 256 -16.09 11.13 -10.84
N VAL A 257 -15.63 12.37 -10.72
CA VAL A 257 -16.15 13.46 -11.54
C VAL A 257 -15.91 13.03 -13.00
N ARG A 258 -16.98 12.90 -13.78
CA ARG A 258 -16.88 12.54 -15.19
C ARG A 258 -16.57 13.77 -16.04
#